data_AF-A0A9X1ILB6-F1
#
_entry.id   AF-A0A9X1ILB6-F1
#
_cell.length_a   1.000
_cell.length_b   1.000
_cell.length_c   1.000
_cell.angle_alpha   90.00
_cell.angle_beta   90.00
_cell.angle_gamma   90.00
#
_symmetry.space_group_name_H-M   'P 1'
#
loop_
_entity.id
_entity.type
_entity.pdbx_description
1 polymer ?
#
loop_
_entity_poly.entity_id
_entity_poly.type
_entity_poly.pdbx_seq_one_letter_code
_entity_poly.pdbx_strand_id
1 'polypeptide(L)' 'MASASNQGEAFISTGVRLPADALSLLRRAAVERAEREGCRVSVSGVLADLIRANADTLNGERRQ' A
#
# COMPACT_ATOMS: atom_id res chain seq x y z
N MET A 1 -35.62 -2.76 2.52
CA MET A 1 -34.29 -2.76 3.17
C MET A 1 -33.33 -3.43 2.22
N ALA A 2 -32.50 -2.66 1.51
CA ALA A 2 -31.53 -3.21 0.57
C ALA A 2 -30.31 -3.71 1.36
N SER A 3 -30.05 -5.02 1.32
CA SER A 3 -28.78 -5.60 1.75
C SER A 3 -27.68 -4.98 0.92
N ALA A 4 -26.89 -4.09 1.53
CA ALA A 4 -25.61 -3.70 0.99
C ALA A 4 -24.74 -4.97 0.96
N SER A 5 -24.55 -5.53 -0.22
CA SER A 5 -23.58 -6.59 -0.48
C SER A 5 -22.20 -6.01 -0.19
N ASN A 6 -21.78 -6.13 1.07
CA ASN A 6 -20.45 -5.84 1.55
C ASN A 6 -19.49 -6.90 0.99
N GLN A 7 -19.24 -6.86 -0.31
CA GLN A 7 -18.07 -7.52 -0.89
C GLN A 7 -16.85 -6.68 -0.50
N GLY A 8 -16.55 -6.70 0.80
CA GLY A 8 -15.35 -6.08 1.34
C GLY A 8 -14.15 -6.73 0.67
N GLU A 9 -13.28 -5.90 0.11
CA GLU A 9 -12.00 -6.32 -0.46
C GLU A 9 -11.30 -7.27 0.53
N ALA A 10 -10.90 -8.46 0.06
CA ALA A 10 -10.30 -9.46 0.94
C ALA A 10 -8.88 -9.02 1.32
N PHE A 11 -8.70 -8.54 2.55
CA PHE A 11 -7.38 -8.17 3.06
C PHE A 11 -6.61 -9.41 3.53
N ILE A 12 -5.41 -9.61 2.98
CA ILE A 12 -4.50 -10.68 3.39
C ILE A 12 -3.31 -10.05 4.13
N SER A 13 -3.05 -10.52 5.35
CA SER A 13 -1.85 -10.14 6.11
C SER A 13 -0.75 -11.16 5.86
N THR A 14 0.42 -10.68 5.46
CA THR A 14 1.60 -11.53 5.22
C THR A 14 2.86 -10.84 5.69
N GLY A 15 3.84 -11.64 6.13
CA GLY A 15 5.17 -11.15 6.48
C GLY A 15 6.07 -11.17 5.26
N VAL A 16 6.70 -10.04 4.95
CA VAL A 16 7.69 -9.92 3.86
C VAL A 16 9.07 -9.59 4.43
N ARG A 17 10.12 -10.20 3.87
CA ARG A 17 11.49 -9.81 4.18
C ARG A 17 11.85 -8.63 3.29
N LEU A 18 12.21 -7.51 3.92
CA LEU A 18 12.64 -6.30 3.24
C LEU A 18 14.06 -5.94 3.70
N PRO A 19 14.87 -5.34 2.82
CA PRO A 19 16.07 -4.63 3.22
C PRO A 19 15.76 -3.58 4.31
N ALA A 20 16.66 -3.42 5.28
CA ALA A 20 16.44 -2.55 6.44
C ALA A 20 16.32 -1.06 6.05
N ASP A 21 17.07 -0.65 5.04
CA ASP A 21 17.00 0.66 4.39
C ASP A 21 15.63 0.89 3.73
N ALA A 22 15.11 -0.10 2.99
CA ALA A 22 13.78 -0.02 2.39
C ALA A 22 12.68 0.16 3.45
N LEU A 23 12.74 -0.58 4.56
CA LEU A 23 11.79 -0.41 5.67
C LEU A 23 11.89 0.99 6.30
N SER A 24 13.11 1.52 6.44
CA SER A 24 13.35 2.86 6.98
C SER A 24 12.76 3.95 6.08
N LEU A 25 12.89 3.81 4.76
CA LEU A 25 12.27 4.71 3.79
C LEU A 25 10.74 4.64 3.85
N LEU A 26 10.14 3.45 3.92
CA LEU A 26 8.69 3.30 4.05
C LEU A 26 8.14 3.95 5.33
N ARG A 27 8.85 3.81 6.45
CA ARG A 27 8.48 4.48 7.71
C ARG A 27 8.51 6.00 7.59
N ARG A 28 9.57 6.54 6.98
CA ARG A 28 9.69 7.98 6.75
C ARG A 28 8.57 8.49 5.86
N ALA A 29 8.29 7.80 4.75
CA ALA A 29 7.19 8.16 3.85
C ALA A 29 5.82 8.13 4.55
N ALA A 30 5.58 7.16 5.44
CA ALA A 30 4.35 7.11 6.23
C ALA A 30 4.20 8.32 7.16
N VAL A 31 5.28 8.73 7.84
CA VAL A 31 5.28 9.93 8.70
C VAL A 31 5.02 11.19 7.88
N GLU A 32 5.79 11.40 6.81
CA GLU A 32 5.65 12.60 5.96
C GLU A 32 4.24 12.70 5.35
N ARG A 33 3.62 11.57 5.00
CA ARG A 33 2.26 11.54 4.46
C ARG A 33 1.21 11.80 5.55
N ALA A 34 1.39 11.24 6.74
CA ALA A 34 0.51 11.52 7.89
C ALA A 34 0.53 13.01 8.28
N GLU A 35 1.69 13.65 8.23
CA GLU A 35 1.84 15.09 8.48
C GLU A 35 1.12 15.94 7.42
N ARG A 36 1.16 15.53 6.15
CA ARG A 36 0.51 16.25 5.04
C ARG A 36 -1.01 16.06 5.01
N GLU A 37 -1.49 14.85 5.27
CA GLU A 37 -2.90 14.47 5.08
C GLU A 37 -3.71 14.51 6.38
N GLY A 38 -3.07 14.72 7.53
CA GLY A 38 -3.73 14.78 8.85
C GLY A 38 -4.34 13.44 9.30
N CYS A 39 -3.98 12.34 8.64
CA CYS A 39 -4.54 11.01 8.86
C CYS A 39 -3.47 10.00 9.32
N ARG A 40 -3.91 8.89 9.92
CA ARG A 40 -2.99 7.80 10.32
C ARG A 40 -2.60 6.98 9.10
N VAL A 41 -1.44 7.27 8.53
CA VAL A 41 -0.86 6.47 7.46
C VAL A 41 -0.01 5.34 8.04
N SER A 42 -0.23 4.11 7.56
CA SER A 42 0.56 2.94 7.95
C SER A 42 1.63 2.61 6.91
N VAL A 43 2.72 1.98 7.34
CA VAL A 43 3.76 1.44 6.45
C VAL A 43 3.17 0.50 5.41
N SER A 44 2.25 -0.38 5.81
CA SER A 44 1.56 -1.31 4.90
C SER A 44 0.69 -0.58 3.88
N GLY A 45 0.05 0.53 4.28
CA GLY A 45 -0.72 1.38 3.37
C GLY A 45 0.17 2.05 2.33
N VAL A 46 1.29 2.62 2.75
CA VAL A 46 2.30 3.19 1.82
C VAL A 46 2.78 2.13 0.84
N LEU A 47 3.11 0.93 1.33
CA LEU A 47 3.56 -0.17 0.48
C LEU A 47 2.49 -0.62 -0.52
N ALA A 48 1.24 -0.77 -0.07
CA ALA A 48 0.12 -1.15 -0.94
C ALA A 48 -0.15 -0.11 -2.02
N ASP A 49 -0.04 1.18 -1.69
CA ASP A 49 -0.22 2.27 -2.66
C ASP A 49 0.92 2.29 -3.69
N LEU A 50 2.17 2.06 -3.26
CA LEU A 50 3.31 1.93 -4.17
C LEU A 50 3.14 0.73 -5.12
N ILE A 51 2.67 -0.42 -4.62
CA ILE A 51 2.38 -1.59 -5.45
C ILE A 51 1.28 -1.26 -6.45
N ARG A 52 0.18 -0.64 -6.01
CA ARG A 52 -0.93 -0.23 -6.88
C ARG A 52 -0.47 0.75 -7.96
N ALA A 53 0.36 1.73 -7.63
CA ALA A 53 0.91 2.69 -8.59
C ALA A 53 1.86 2.04 -9.62
N ASN A 54 2.41 0.87 -9.33
CA ASN A 54 3.32 0.13 -10.20
C ASN A 54 2.69 -1.17 -10.74
N ALA A 55 1.39 -1.39 -10.55
CA ALA A 55 0.73 -2.65 -10.85
C ALA A 55 0.91 -3.06 -12.32
N ASP A 56 0.76 -2.13 -13.25
CA ASP A 56 0.91 -2.38 -14.70
C ASP A 56 2.34 -2.86 -15.04
N THR A 57 3.34 -2.26 -14.38
CA THR A 57 4.74 -2.66 -14.55
C THR A 57 5.02 -4.03 -13.94
N LEU A 58 4.44 -4.31 -12.76
CA LEU A 58 4.61 -5.57 -12.03
C LEU A 58 3.88 -6.75 -12.71
N ASN A 59 2.75 -6.48 -13.35
CA ASN A 59 1.97 -7.46 -14.10
C ASN A 59 2.54 -7.74 -15.49
N GLY A 60 3.63 -7.07 -15.89
CA GLY A 60 4.27 -7.29 -17.18
C GLY A 60 3.60 -6.57 -18.35
N GLU A 61 2.69 -5.62 -18.11
CA GLU A 61 2.04 -4.81 -19.15
C GLU A 61 2.92 -3.63 -19.61
N ARG A 62 4.25 -3.82 -19.64
CA ARG A 62 5.13 -2.92 -20.38
C ARG A 62 4.94 -3.22 -21.87
N ARG A 63 3.85 -2.70 -22.47
CA ARG A 63 3.76 -2.54 -23.92
C ARG A 63 4.93 -1.65 -24.33
N GLN A 64 5.91 -2.27 -25.00
CA GLN A 64 6.88 -1.55 -25.81
C GLN A 64 6.17 -0.73 -26.88
#